data_AF-A0A323U333-F1
#
_entry.id   AF-A0A323U333-F1
#
_cell.length_a   1.000
_cell.length_b   1.000
_cell.length_c   1.000
_cell.angle_alpha   90.00
_cell.angle_beta   90.00
_cell.angle_gamma   90.00
#
_symmetry.space_group_name_H-M   'P 1'
#
loop_
_entity.id
_entity.type
_entity.pdbx_description
1 polymer ?
#
loop_
_entity_poly.entity_id
_entity_poly.type
_entity_poly.pdbx_seq_one_letter_code
_entity_poly.pdbx_strand_id
1 'polypeptide(L)'
;MHQRTWQIVMAVALGGLLAACGGGGSGGGGGGGSGLATIVVSPASASVAVGATQAFTAVAKDANGNTLSGVSFTWSSSNPAVASINSSGLATGIAAGTTQITAKAGSVTSNAATLSVTAGGGGGGGNGSFTLSLTPGAPSAGQGGSATVQVGVNRSNGTVGNVNLTLLGSAVSPTADPAKISYSFSPNPETGSGSTLTLSVGANVPPGSYALTVQGQSSGDTETAPLSLTVTAPHTVLLVDDDRSDNNSNTGSTNLSVSDTLFRNLLTAAGVGYDVFVAPANGNGPTFDQMKGYAKVVWYTGNAYGGSGYGTLSSADELSLKAYLDQGSRELLLFSSEYPYDIGADWTSTNSDSFFANYLGAQGGKEDPNSHTAGGGLNHKSFSVAGVAGTVTAGDAYTVQKDAPLYTYTSAINPASGTDTLLTAQADPDNTGTDHPVAVATGRKGVGTAGSSKVVYVGITLENLFETGSADANKAQLLGQLLSY
;
A
#
# COMPACT_ATOMS: atom_id res chain seq x y z
N MET A 1 26.15 -60.36 -12.80
CA MET A 1 25.45 -61.66 -12.89
C MET A 1 24.42 -61.56 -13.99
N HIS A 2 24.50 -62.47 -14.98
CA HIS A 2 23.52 -62.85 -16.02
C HIS A 2 22.88 -61.69 -16.84
N GLN A 3 23.25 -61.44 -18.10
CA GLN A 3 22.96 -62.21 -19.32
C GLN A 3 21.45 -62.50 -19.49
N ARG A 4 20.76 -62.31 -20.63
CA ARG A 4 21.12 -61.95 -22.02
C ARG A 4 19.83 -62.11 -22.88
N THR A 5 19.85 -61.56 -24.12
CA THR A 5 19.29 -62.15 -25.38
C THR A 5 17.76 -62.23 -25.59
N TRP A 6 17.13 -62.21 -26.78
CA TRP A 6 17.49 -62.38 -28.21
C TRP A 6 16.37 -61.77 -29.10
N GLN A 7 16.64 -61.12 -30.25
CA GLN A 7 16.78 -61.62 -31.64
C GLN A 7 15.55 -62.29 -32.33
N ILE A 8 15.02 -61.54 -33.32
CA ILE A 8 14.55 -61.86 -34.71
C ILE A 8 14.33 -63.33 -35.11
N VAL A 9 13.17 -63.68 -35.71
CA VAL A 9 13.03 -64.65 -36.84
C VAL A 9 11.84 -64.31 -37.77
N MET A 10 12.07 -64.59 -39.07
CA MET A 10 11.32 -64.54 -40.34
C MET A 10 9.90 -65.13 -40.46
N ALA A 11 9.19 -64.78 -41.57
CA ALA A 11 8.77 -65.77 -42.60
C ALA A 11 8.31 -65.12 -43.93
N VAL A 12 8.86 -65.62 -45.05
CA VAL A 12 8.40 -65.43 -46.44
C VAL A 12 7.62 -66.68 -46.84
N ALA A 13 6.53 -66.55 -47.60
CA ALA A 13 5.94 -67.66 -48.35
C ALA A 13 5.35 -67.20 -49.70
N LEU A 14 5.63 -68.00 -50.72
CA LEU A 14 5.42 -67.85 -52.16
C LEU A 14 4.36 -68.85 -52.64
N GLY A 15 3.58 -68.52 -53.67
CA GLY A 15 2.75 -69.43 -54.47
C GLY A 15 1.47 -68.74 -54.96
N GLY A 16 0.94 -68.90 -56.16
CA GLY A 16 1.16 -69.83 -57.27
C GLY A 16 -0.14 -69.85 -58.10
N LEU A 17 0.00 -69.74 -59.42
CA LEU A 17 -1.02 -69.55 -60.48
C LEU A 17 -2.05 -70.69 -60.62
N LEU A 18 -3.31 -70.41 -61.01
CA LEU A 18 -4.12 -71.20 -61.98
C LEU A 18 -5.48 -70.57 -62.32
N ALA A 19 -5.83 -70.65 -63.61
CA ALA A 19 -7.08 -70.18 -64.21
C ALA A 19 -8.14 -71.30 -64.28
N ALA A 20 -9.43 -70.95 -64.20
CA ALA A 20 -10.53 -71.75 -64.74
C ALA A 20 -11.76 -70.88 -65.06
N CYS A 21 -12.30 -71.10 -66.26
CA CYS A 21 -13.53 -70.56 -66.82
C CYS A 21 -14.75 -71.38 -66.34
N GLY A 22 -15.93 -70.77 -66.24
CA GLY A 22 -17.19 -71.48 -66.48
C GLY A 22 -18.42 -71.04 -65.68
N GLY A 23 -19.44 -70.59 -66.41
CA GLY A 23 -20.85 -71.01 -66.18
C GLY A 23 -21.71 -70.19 -65.20
N GLY A 24 -22.80 -69.63 -65.71
CA GLY A 24 -23.76 -68.79 -64.98
C GLY A 24 -24.85 -69.54 -64.22
N GLY A 25 -25.64 -68.77 -63.46
CA GLY A 25 -26.81 -69.24 -62.71
C GLY A 25 -27.38 -68.13 -61.85
N SER A 26 -28.55 -67.64 -62.25
CA SER A 26 -29.31 -66.54 -61.65
C SER A 26 -29.99 -66.97 -60.35
N GLY A 27 -30.09 -66.08 -59.37
CA GLY A 27 -31.17 -66.12 -58.36
C GLY A 27 -30.78 -65.85 -56.90
N GLY A 28 -31.10 -64.64 -56.42
CA GLY A 28 -31.77 -64.48 -55.12
C GLY A 28 -30.93 -64.05 -53.91
N GLY A 29 -31.04 -62.77 -53.56
CA GLY A 29 -31.29 -62.33 -52.18
C GLY A 29 -30.13 -62.37 -51.18
N GLY A 30 -29.52 -61.21 -50.96
CA GLY A 30 -28.67 -60.97 -49.80
C GLY A 30 -28.02 -59.60 -49.90
N GLY A 31 -28.70 -58.57 -49.40
CA GLY A 31 -28.11 -57.25 -49.21
C GLY A 31 -26.91 -57.37 -48.28
N GLY A 32 -25.73 -57.52 -48.86
CA GLY A 32 -24.45 -57.48 -48.16
C GLY A 32 -24.23 -56.07 -47.66
N GLY A 33 -24.75 -55.80 -46.46
CA GLY A 33 -24.41 -54.63 -45.67
C GLY A 33 -22.90 -54.52 -45.65
N SER A 34 -22.42 -53.49 -46.33
CA SER A 34 -21.04 -53.13 -46.46
C SER A 34 -20.49 -52.83 -45.06
N GLY A 35 -19.92 -53.86 -44.45
CA GLY A 35 -19.44 -53.82 -43.08
C GLY A 35 -18.23 -52.90 -42.97
N LEU A 36 -18.20 -52.09 -41.92
CA LEU A 36 -17.06 -51.24 -41.57
C LEU A 36 -15.79 -52.10 -41.49
N ALA A 37 -14.82 -51.84 -42.38
CA ALA A 37 -13.55 -52.57 -42.41
C ALA A 37 -12.38 -51.71 -41.92
N THR A 38 -12.33 -50.44 -42.31
CA THR A 38 -11.22 -49.53 -41.95
C THR A 38 -11.73 -48.13 -41.60
N ILE A 39 -10.97 -47.42 -40.76
CA ILE A 39 -11.18 -46.01 -40.43
C ILE A 39 -9.88 -45.27 -40.69
N VAL A 40 -9.93 -44.15 -41.40
CA VAL A 40 -8.76 -43.29 -41.65
C VAL A 40 -8.98 -41.94 -40.98
N VAL A 41 -8.07 -41.57 -40.08
CA VAL A 41 -8.04 -40.24 -39.45
C VAL A 41 -7.05 -39.33 -40.18
N SER A 42 -7.50 -38.10 -40.48
CA SER A 42 -6.74 -37.05 -41.15
C SER A 42 -6.83 -35.72 -40.39
N PRO A 43 -5.74 -34.94 -40.27
CA PRO A 43 -4.39 -35.23 -40.76
C PRO A 43 -3.71 -36.38 -39.99
N ALA A 44 -2.76 -37.09 -40.62
CA ALA A 44 -2.00 -38.16 -39.97
C ALA A 44 -1.01 -37.64 -38.91
N SER A 45 -0.61 -36.37 -39.03
CA SER A 45 0.18 -35.66 -38.03
C SER A 45 -0.15 -34.17 -38.03
N ALA A 46 -0.17 -33.53 -36.87
CA ALA A 46 -0.35 -32.09 -36.71
C ALA A 46 0.49 -31.55 -35.54
N SER A 47 0.77 -30.24 -35.56
CA SER A 47 1.47 -29.55 -34.48
C SER A 47 0.71 -28.28 -34.09
N VAL A 48 0.46 -28.07 -32.80
CA VAL A 48 -0.25 -26.90 -32.27
C VAL A 48 0.42 -26.39 -30.99
N ALA A 49 0.23 -25.12 -30.67
CA ALA A 49 0.65 -24.55 -29.39
C ALA A 49 -0.28 -25.00 -28.24
N VAL A 50 0.21 -24.97 -27.00
CA VAL A 50 -0.66 -25.04 -25.79
C VAL A 50 -1.78 -24.00 -25.89
N GLY A 51 -3.02 -24.42 -25.67
CA GLY A 51 -4.23 -23.60 -25.79
C GLY A 51 -4.84 -23.52 -27.18
N ALA A 52 -4.11 -23.88 -28.24
CA ALA A 52 -4.63 -23.91 -29.61
C ALA A 52 -5.37 -25.23 -29.91
N THR A 53 -6.17 -25.23 -30.99
CA THR A 53 -6.99 -26.37 -31.39
C THR A 53 -6.61 -26.92 -32.77
N GLN A 54 -6.83 -28.22 -32.96
CA GLN A 54 -6.65 -28.92 -34.24
C GLN A 54 -7.88 -29.78 -34.53
N ALA A 55 -8.49 -29.60 -35.69
CA ALA A 55 -9.58 -30.46 -36.15
C ALA A 55 -9.03 -31.73 -36.80
N PHE A 56 -9.55 -32.89 -36.40
CA PHE A 56 -9.34 -34.18 -37.05
C PHE A 56 -10.65 -34.68 -37.65
N THR A 57 -10.56 -35.31 -38.82
CA THR A 57 -11.69 -35.94 -39.50
C THR A 57 -11.44 -37.44 -39.62
N ALA A 58 -12.50 -38.24 -39.55
CA ALA A 58 -12.43 -39.69 -39.69
C ALA A 58 -13.34 -40.15 -40.85
N VAL A 59 -12.82 -41.03 -41.71
CA VAL A 59 -13.55 -41.61 -42.84
C VAL A 59 -13.60 -43.13 -42.66
N ALA A 60 -14.81 -43.66 -42.58
CA ALA A 60 -15.08 -45.10 -42.54
C ALA A 60 -15.11 -45.68 -43.96
N LYS A 61 -14.49 -46.84 -44.17
CA LYS A 61 -14.52 -47.57 -45.43
C LYS A 61 -14.85 -49.04 -45.25
N ASP A 62 -15.47 -49.61 -46.28
CA ASP A 62 -15.74 -51.03 -46.36
C ASP A 62 -14.54 -51.84 -46.83
N ALA A 63 -14.70 -53.17 -46.89
CA ALA A 63 -13.63 -54.07 -47.33
C ALA A 63 -13.20 -53.85 -48.80
N ASN A 64 -14.03 -53.18 -49.60
CA ASN A 64 -13.76 -52.83 -50.99
C ASN A 64 -13.17 -51.40 -51.13
N GLY A 65 -12.98 -50.68 -50.02
CA GLY A 65 -12.45 -49.32 -49.98
C GLY A 65 -13.48 -48.21 -50.23
N ASN A 66 -14.77 -48.53 -50.36
CA ASN A 66 -15.84 -47.53 -50.53
C ASN A 66 -16.11 -46.81 -49.21
N THR A 67 -16.34 -45.50 -49.28
CA THR A 67 -16.68 -44.68 -48.10
C THR A 67 -18.08 -45.03 -47.59
N LEU A 68 -18.19 -45.21 -46.27
CA LEU A 68 -19.45 -45.40 -45.55
C LEU A 68 -19.92 -44.07 -44.95
N SER A 69 -21.15 -43.66 -45.28
CA SER A 69 -21.79 -42.45 -44.75
C SER A 69 -22.57 -42.76 -43.45
N GLY A 70 -22.72 -41.76 -42.57
CA GLY A 70 -23.54 -41.86 -41.35
C GLY A 70 -22.89 -42.61 -40.18
N VAL A 71 -21.60 -42.93 -40.26
CA VAL A 71 -20.86 -43.58 -39.17
C VAL A 71 -20.51 -42.54 -38.09
N SER A 72 -20.88 -42.83 -36.84
CA SER A 72 -20.46 -42.05 -35.68
C SER A 72 -19.16 -42.58 -35.09
N PHE A 73 -18.27 -41.69 -34.67
CA PHE A 73 -16.96 -42.03 -34.15
C PHE A 73 -16.82 -41.66 -32.67
N THR A 74 -16.18 -42.54 -31.91
CA THR A 74 -15.67 -42.22 -30.58
C THR A 74 -14.20 -41.83 -30.70
N TRP A 75 -13.88 -40.59 -30.32
CA TRP A 75 -12.52 -40.04 -30.36
C TRP A 75 -11.77 -40.30 -29.06
N SER A 76 -10.46 -40.52 -29.14
CA SER A 76 -9.60 -40.69 -27.98
C SER A 76 -8.23 -40.03 -28.20
N SER A 77 -7.64 -39.54 -27.11
CA SER A 77 -6.25 -39.10 -27.02
C SER A 77 -5.50 -40.06 -26.10
N SER A 78 -4.34 -40.55 -26.51
CA SER A 78 -3.53 -41.46 -25.68
C SER A 78 -2.98 -40.80 -24.42
N ASN A 79 -2.88 -39.46 -24.40
CA ASN A 79 -2.48 -38.66 -23.25
C ASN A 79 -3.34 -37.38 -23.15
N PRO A 80 -4.48 -37.45 -22.43
CA PRO A 80 -5.37 -36.30 -22.22
C PRO A 80 -4.73 -35.13 -21.45
N ALA A 81 -3.61 -35.34 -20.75
CA ALA A 81 -2.88 -34.26 -20.09
C ALA A 81 -2.02 -33.43 -21.07
N VAL A 82 -1.67 -33.98 -22.24
CA VAL A 82 -0.97 -33.28 -23.32
C VAL A 82 -1.96 -32.60 -24.26
N ALA A 83 -2.99 -33.33 -24.73
CA ALA A 83 -4.11 -32.76 -25.48
C ALA A 83 -5.40 -33.56 -25.26
N SER A 84 -6.52 -32.87 -25.11
CA SER A 84 -7.86 -33.48 -25.08
C SER A 84 -8.49 -33.42 -26.48
N ILE A 85 -9.45 -34.30 -26.77
CA ILE A 85 -10.24 -34.26 -28.01
C ILE A 85 -11.72 -34.47 -27.69
N ASN A 86 -12.58 -33.67 -28.31
CA ASN A 86 -14.03 -33.73 -28.09
C ASN A 86 -14.74 -34.71 -29.05
N SER A 87 -16.06 -34.86 -28.88
CA SER A 87 -16.88 -35.75 -29.71
C SER A 87 -16.97 -35.33 -31.18
N SER A 88 -16.69 -34.07 -31.52
CA SER A 88 -16.67 -33.58 -32.91
C SER A 88 -15.30 -33.70 -33.58
N GLY A 89 -14.30 -34.31 -32.93
CA GLY A 89 -12.95 -34.47 -33.48
C GLY A 89 -12.07 -33.23 -33.36
N LEU A 90 -12.44 -32.25 -32.52
CA LEU A 90 -11.61 -31.07 -32.25
C LEU A 90 -10.71 -31.34 -31.04
N ALA A 91 -9.40 -31.37 -31.27
CA ALA A 91 -8.39 -31.52 -30.24
C ALA A 91 -7.92 -30.16 -29.70
N THR A 92 -7.63 -30.06 -28.41
CA THR A 92 -7.10 -28.87 -27.72
C THR A 92 -5.80 -29.20 -27.01
N GLY A 93 -4.73 -28.46 -27.28
CA GLY A 93 -3.44 -28.62 -26.59
C GLY A 93 -3.51 -28.12 -25.14
N ILE A 94 -3.07 -28.94 -24.18
CA ILE A 94 -3.10 -28.66 -22.73
C ILE A 94 -1.70 -28.46 -22.16
N ALA A 95 -0.74 -29.32 -22.53
CA ALA A 95 0.64 -29.22 -22.09
C ALA A 95 1.60 -29.65 -23.22
N ALA A 96 2.83 -29.15 -23.20
CA ALA A 96 3.83 -29.52 -24.19
C ALA A 96 4.13 -31.03 -24.15
N GLY A 97 4.18 -31.67 -25.33
CA GLY A 97 4.39 -33.10 -25.45
C GLY A 97 3.75 -33.67 -26.72
N THR A 98 3.75 -34.99 -26.87
CA THR A 98 3.12 -35.68 -27.99
C THR A 98 2.01 -36.61 -27.50
N THR A 99 0.92 -36.71 -28.26
CA THR A 99 -0.18 -37.66 -28.03
C THR A 99 -0.71 -38.22 -29.34
N GLN A 100 -1.27 -39.43 -29.30
CA GLN A 100 -1.90 -40.06 -30.45
C GLN A 100 -3.43 -39.87 -30.39
N ILE A 101 -4.00 -39.42 -31.49
CA ILE A 101 -5.44 -39.27 -31.71
C ILE A 101 -5.95 -40.46 -32.53
N THR A 102 -7.02 -41.10 -32.04
CA THR A 102 -7.67 -42.22 -32.72
C THR A 102 -9.19 -42.05 -32.75
N ALA A 103 -9.83 -42.56 -33.80
CA ALA A 103 -11.27 -42.69 -33.89
C ALA A 103 -11.66 -44.18 -33.91
N LYS A 104 -12.74 -44.53 -33.21
CA LYS A 104 -13.28 -45.90 -33.14
C LYS A 104 -14.76 -45.92 -33.54
N ALA A 105 -15.14 -46.94 -34.31
CA ALA A 105 -16.53 -47.28 -34.57
C ALA A 105 -16.70 -48.82 -34.51
N GLY A 106 -17.61 -49.31 -33.67
CA GLY A 106 -17.72 -50.74 -33.38
C GLY A 106 -16.42 -51.33 -32.82
N SER A 107 -15.90 -52.38 -33.45
CA SER A 107 -14.62 -53.02 -33.10
C SER A 107 -13.42 -52.45 -33.87
N VAL A 108 -13.64 -51.56 -34.85
CA VAL A 108 -12.57 -51.03 -35.73
C VAL A 108 -12.00 -49.75 -35.14
N THR A 109 -10.67 -49.68 -35.04
CA THR A 109 -9.91 -48.48 -34.61
C THR A 109 -9.10 -47.95 -35.79
N SER A 110 -9.02 -46.63 -35.92
CA SER A 110 -8.27 -45.96 -36.99
C SER A 110 -6.75 -46.11 -36.87
N ASN A 111 -6.03 -45.59 -37.87
CA ASN A 111 -4.63 -45.22 -37.69
C ASN A 111 -4.47 -44.23 -36.51
N ALA A 112 -3.31 -44.26 -35.88
CA ALA A 112 -2.94 -43.31 -34.85
C ALA A 112 -2.40 -42.02 -35.49
N ALA A 113 -3.15 -40.93 -35.38
CA ALA A 113 -2.70 -39.61 -35.85
C ALA A 113 -1.88 -38.93 -34.75
N THR A 114 -0.70 -38.44 -35.09
CA THR A 114 0.22 -37.86 -34.08
C THR A 114 -0.07 -36.37 -33.89
N LEU A 115 -0.40 -35.94 -32.68
CA LEU A 115 -0.52 -34.53 -32.32
C LEU A 115 0.67 -34.13 -31.44
N SER A 116 1.50 -33.22 -31.95
CA SER A 116 2.55 -32.57 -31.17
C SER A 116 2.01 -31.27 -30.60
N VAL A 117 1.94 -31.17 -29.28
CA VAL A 117 1.66 -29.91 -28.59
C VAL A 117 3.01 -29.27 -28.26
N THR A 118 3.34 -28.20 -28.95
CA THR A 118 4.49 -27.38 -28.58
C THR A 118 4.08 -26.50 -27.41
N ALA A 119 5.00 -26.28 -26.46
CA ALA A 119 4.82 -25.20 -25.50
C ALA A 119 4.44 -23.94 -26.30
N GLY A 120 3.42 -23.19 -25.85
CA GLY A 120 2.99 -21.99 -26.54
C GLY A 120 4.15 -21.02 -26.69
N GLY A 121 4.78 -21.03 -27.87
CA GLY A 121 6.04 -20.38 -28.16
C GLY A 121 6.96 -21.30 -28.95
N GLY A 122 7.05 -21.11 -30.28
CA GLY A 122 8.07 -21.82 -31.04
C GLY A 122 7.96 -21.71 -32.55
N GLY A 123 8.19 -20.50 -33.08
CA GLY A 123 8.69 -20.36 -34.45
C GLY A 123 10.14 -19.90 -34.41
N GLY A 124 11.08 -20.83 -34.60
CA GLY A 124 12.44 -20.56 -35.07
C GLY A 124 13.45 -20.10 -34.02
N GLY A 125 14.55 -20.83 -33.91
CA GLY A 125 15.72 -20.50 -33.10
C GLY A 125 16.28 -19.11 -33.41
N GLY A 126 16.05 -18.18 -32.50
CA GLY A 126 16.95 -17.09 -32.17
C GLY A 126 17.05 -17.09 -30.65
N ASN A 127 18.22 -16.85 -30.10
CA ASN A 127 18.38 -16.59 -28.67
C ASN A 127 17.69 -15.25 -28.37
N GLY A 128 16.37 -15.27 -28.25
CA GLY A 128 15.52 -14.16 -27.83
C GLY A 128 16.01 -13.66 -26.49
N SER A 129 16.67 -12.51 -26.46
CA SER A 129 17.07 -11.86 -25.21
C SER A 129 16.06 -10.80 -24.83
N PHE A 130 15.86 -10.55 -23.56
CA PHE A 130 15.12 -9.37 -23.11
C PHE A 130 15.88 -8.64 -22.02
N THR A 131 15.39 -7.48 -21.62
CA THR A 131 15.85 -6.80 -20.41
C THR A 131 14.65 -6.26 -19.66
N LEU A 132 14.81 -6.06 -18.36
CA LEU A 132 13.79 -5.49 -17.49
C LEU A 132 14.13 -4.04 -17.16
N SER A 133 13.14 -3.16 -17.23
CA SER A 133 13.21 -1.79 -16.72
C SER A 133 12.15 -1.55 -15.66
N LEU A 134 12.48 -0.84 -14.59
CA LEU A 134 11.57 -0.57 -13.47
C LEU A 134 11.37 0.93 -13.29
N THR A 135 10.11 1.37 -13.31
CA THR A 135 9.75 2.77 -13.12
C THR A 135 8.58 2.91 -12.13
N PRO A 136 8.79 3.50 -10.95
CA PRO A 136 10.08 3.91 -10.37
C PRO A 136 10.94 2.70 -9.96
N GLY A 137 12.27 2.84 -9.99
CA GLY A 137 13.20 1.81 -9.49
C GLY A 137 13.37 1.81 -7.96
N ALA A 138 12.86 2.84 -7.28
CA ALA A 138 12.92 2.98 -5.83
C ALA A 138 11.58 3.54 -5.26
N PRO A 139 10.49 2.77 -5.27
CA PRO A 139 9.21 3.19 -4.68
C PRO A 139 9.29 3.27 -3.14
N SER A 140 8.33 3.97 -2.54
CA SER A 140 8.10 3.98 -1.09
C SER A 140 6.64 3.69 -0.75
N ALA A 141 6.40 3.00 0.36
CA ALA A 141 5.06 2.77 0.93
C ALA A 141 5.13 2.66 2.45
N GLY A 142 4.12 3.18 3.16
CA GLY A 142 4.00 3.01 4.61
C GLY A 142 3.60 1.60 5.00
N GLN A 143 3.80 1.23 6.27
CA GLN A 143 3.24 0.00 6.84
C GLN A 143 1.71 -0.05 6.61
N GLY A 144 1.19 -1.17 6.09
CA GLY A 144 -0.22 -1.30 5.70
C GLY A 144 -0.60 -0.63 4.37
N GLY A 145 0.33 0.07 3.73
CA GLY A 145 0.14 0.78 2.46
C GLY A 145 0.49 -0.06 1.23
N SER A 146 0.44 0.59 0.06
CA SER A 146 0.80 -0.02 -1.21
C SER A 146 1.61 0.93 -2.10
N ALA A 147 2.37 0.35 -3.03
CA ALA A 147 3.09 1.07 -4.08
C ALA A 147 2.98 0.30 -5.40
N THR A 148 3.11 1.00 -6.51
CA THR A 148 3.12 0.39 -7.86
C THR A 148 4.42 0.69 -8.59
N VAL A 149 4.86 -0.28 -9.39
CA VAL A 149 6.04 -0.18 -10.25
C VAL A 149 5.66 -0.67 -11.64
N GLN A 150 5.95 0.13 -12.66
CA GLN A 150 5.88 -0.30 -14.05
C GLN A 150 7.11 -1.12 -14.38
N VAL A 151 6.89 -2.38 -14.79
CA VAL A 151 7.91 -3.31 -15.24
C VAL A 151 7.90 -3.34 -16.76
N GLY A 152 8.84 -2.66 -17.39
CA GLY A 152 9.06 -2.75 -18.83
C GLY A 152 9.80 -4.04 -19.20
N VAL A 153 9.30 -4.75 -20.21
CA VAL A 153 9.95 -5.92 -20.79
C VAL A 153 10.44 -5.56 -22.18
N ASN A 154 11.73 -5.20 -22.27
CA ASN A 154 12.34 -4.72 -23.50
C ASN A 154 12.95 -5.90 -24.26
N ARG A 155 12.20 -6.45 -25.20
CA ARG A 155 12.59 -7.61 -26.01
C ARG A 155 13.58 -7.19 -27.10
N SER A 156 14.68 -7.92 -27.24
CA SER A 156 15.73 -7.69 -28.24
C SER A 156 16.12 -9.00 -28.95
N ASN A 157 16.43 -8.94 -30.24
CA ASN A 157 16.93 -10.06 -31.07
C ASN A 157 16.13 -11.37 -31.02
N GLY A 158 15.26 -11.63 -31.98
CA GLY A 158 14.50 -12.89 -32.08
C GLY A 158 13.16 -12.86 -31.33
N THR A 159 12.43 -13.97 -31.34
CA THR A 159 11.09 -14.06 -30.76
C THR A 159 11.17 -14.41 -29.27
N VAL A 160 11.17 -13.40 -28.39
CA VAL A 160 10.97 -13.62 -26.94
C VAL A 160 9.50 -13.93 -26.70
N GLY A 161 9.23 -15.12 -26.14
CA GLY A 161 7.88 -15.54 -25.80
C GLY A 161 7.29 -14.81 -24.60
N ASN A 162 6.33 -15.46 -23.94
CA ASN A 162 5.75 -14.98 -22.70
C ASN A 162 6.85 -14.88 -21.62
N VAL A 163 6.79 -13.83 -20.80
CA VAL A 163 7.70 -13.62 -19.67
C VAL A 163 6.92 -13.79 -18.37
N ASN A 164 7.26 -14.82 -17.60
CA ASN A 164 6.72 -15.00 -16.25
C ASN A 164 7.49 -14.11 -15.28
N LEU A 165 6.79 -13.23 -14.58
CA LEU A 165 7.37 -12.30 -13.62
C LEU A 165 7.17 -12.82 -12.20
N THR A 166 8.23 -12.73 -11.40
CA THR A 166 8.23 -13.03 -9.97
C THR A 166 9.02 -11.96 -9.21
N LEU A 167 8.73 -11.82 -7.92
CA LEU A 167 9.45 -10.92 -7.03
C LEU A 167 10.20 -11.76 -5.99
N LEU A 168 11.50 -11.50 -5.87
CA LEU A 168 12.41 -12.21 -4.98
C LEU A 168 12.89 -11.29 -3.86
N GLY A 169 13.06 -11.87 -2.67
CA GLY A 169 13.55 -11.20 -1.47
C GLY A 169 13.17 -11.97 -0.20
N SER A 170 13.89 -11.78 0.90
CA SER A 170 13.63 -12.48 2.17
C SER A 170 12.35 -12.02 2.88
N ALA A 171 11.91 -10.80 2.59
CA ALA A 171 10.75 -10.15 3.20
C ALA A 171 9.47 -10.23 2.35
N VAL A 172 9.49 -10.87 1.18
CA VAL A 172 8.32 -10.96 0.28
C VAL A 172 7.52 -12.24 0.46
N SER A 173 6.23 -12.16 0.15
CA SER A 173 5.27 -13.26 0.13
C SER A 173 4.37 -13.16 -1.12
N PRO A 174 4.05 -14.27 -1.81
CA PRO A 174 3.12 -14.24 -2.94
C PRO A 174 1.64 -14.08 -2.51
N THR A 175 1.35 -14.19 -1.21
CA THR A 175 0.02 -14.04 -0.62
C THR A 175 0.03 -13.00 0.48
N ALA A 176 -1.13 -12.39 0.75
CA ALA A 176 -1.32 -11.43 1.83
C ALA A 176 -0.76 -11.94 3.17
N ASP A 177 0.13 -11.16 3.79
CA ASP A 177 0.75 -11.46 5.06
C ASP A 177 1.07 -10.14 5.80
N PRO A 178 0.59 -9.95 7.04
CA PRO A 178 0.81 -8.72 7.79
C PRO A 178 2.27 -8.46 8.17
N ALA A 179 3.15 -9.46 8.14
CA ALA A 179 4.58 -9.36 8.46
C ALA A 179 5.49 -9.40 7.22
N LYS A 180 4.92 -9.42 6.01
CA LYS A 180 5.67 -9.49 4.74
C LYS A 180 5.19 -8.46 3.72
N ILE A 181 5.99 -8.27 2.67
CA ILE A 181 5.63 -7.50 1.49
C ILE A 181 4.94 -8.45 0.51
N SER A 182 3.64 -8.29 0.33
CA SER A 182 2.88 -9.07 -0.65
C SER A 182 2.98 -8.43 -2.03
N TYR A 183 2.87 -9.22 -3.11
CA TYR A 183 2.98 -8.69 -4.46
C TYR A 183 2.04 -9.34 -5.47
N SER A 184 1.73 -8.61 -6.55
CA SER A 184 1.07 -9.14 -7.74
C SER A 184 1.58 -8.44 -9.00
N PHE A 185 1.50 -9.15 -10.13
CA PHE A 185 1.85 -8.63 -11.45
C PHE A 185 0.62 -8.70 -12.35
N SER A 186 0.36 -7.64 -13.12
CA SER A 186 -0.75 -7.60 -14.08
C SER A 186 -0.35 -6.87 -15.37
N PRO A 187 -0.32 -7.54 -16.53
CA PRO A 187 -0.53 -8.98 -16.73
C PRO A 187 0.64 -9.84 -16.22
N ASN A 188 0.38 -11.11 -15.91
CA ASN A 188 1.40 -12.14 -15.67
C ASN A 188 0.86 -13.54 -16.06
N PRO A 189 1.46 -14.25 -17.03
CA PRO A 189 2.63 -13.88 -17.82
C PRO A 189 2.44 -12.57 -18.60
N GLU A 190 3.52 -11.82 -18.75
CA GLU A 190 3.59 -10.65 -19.61
C GLU A 190 3.78 -11.10 -21.07
N THR A 191 2.96 -10.58 -21.99
CA THR A 191 2.96 -10.98 -23.41
C THR A 191 3.20 -9.83 -24.41
N GLY A 192 3.26 -8.58 -23.94
CA GLY A 192 3.38 -7.35 -24.72
C GLY A 192 4.69 -6.62 -24.47
N SER A 193 4.66 -5.51 -23.73
CA SER A 193 5.84 -4.68 -23.42
C SER A 193 6.00 -4.36 -21.94
N GLY A 194 5.10 -4.81 -21.06
CA GLY A 194 5.23 -4.54 -19.65
C GLY A 194 4.08 -5.03 -18.77
N SER A 195 4.34 -5.00 -17.47
CA SER A 195 3.44 -5.42 -16.39
C SER A 195 3.46 -4.40 -15.26
N THR A 196 2.33 -4.25 -14.56
CA THR A 196 2.30 -3.47 -13.32
C THR A 196 2.55 -4.40 -12.14
N LEU A 197 3.65 -4.17 -11.42
CA LEU A 197 3.92 -4.75 -10.11
C LEU A 197 3.20 -3.91 -9.05
N THR A 198 2.28 -4.54 -8.31
CA THR A 198 1.68 -3.96 -7.11
C THR A 198 2.35 -4.56 -5.89
N LEU A 199 2.91 -3.72 -5.02
CA LEU A 199 3.47 -4.07 -3.73
C LEU A 199 2.47 -3.68 -2.64
N SER A 200 2.21 -4.59 -1.70
CA SER A 200 1.38 -4.34 -0.51
C SER A 200 2.20 -4.63 0.74
N VAL A 201 2.44 -3.61 1.56
CA VAL A 201 3.27 -3.72 2.76
C VAL A 201 2.39 -4.14 3.93
N GLY A 202 2.67 -5.28 4.56
CA GLY A 202 1.99 -5.70 5.77
C GLY A 202 2.16 -4.70 6.93
N ALA A 203 1.16 -4.59 7.80
CA ALA A 203 1.15 -3.63 8.92
C ALA A 203 2.30 -3.81 9.93
N ASN A 204 2.91 -5.00 9.98
CA ASN A 204 3.98 -5.35 10.90
C ASN A 204 5.36 -5.45 10.22
N VAL A 205 5.47 -5.07 8.94
CA VAL A 205 6.76 -5.04 8.22
C VAL A 205 7.58 -3.87 8.79
N PRO A 206 8.76 -4.08 9.40
CA PRO A 206 9.53 -3.00 10.00
C PRO A 206 9.87 -1.88 9.00
N PRO A 207 9.88 -0.59 9.40
CA PRO A 207 10.39 0.48 8.56
C PRO A 207 11.85 0.22 8.15
N GLY A 208 12.22 0.60 6.94
CA GLY A 208 13.58 0.40 6.41
C GLY A 208 13.63 0.23 4.90
N SER A 209 14.84 0.03 4.39
CA SER A 209 15.08 -0.25 2.96
C SER A 209 15.13 -1.76 2.72
N TYR A 210 14.36 -2.21 1.74
CA TYR A 210 14.24 -3.61 1.35
C TYR A 210 14.80 -3.78 -0.07
N ALA A 211 15.91 -4.51 -0.15
CA ALA A 211 16.48 -4.93 -1.42
C ALA A 211 15.68 -6.11 -1.98
N LEU A 212 14.97 -5.87 -3.08
CA LEU A 212 14.15 -6.85 -3.79
C LEU A 212 14.72 -7.04 -5.20
N THR A 213 14.28 -8.11 -5.87
CA THR A 213 14.67 -8.38 -7.25
C THR A 213 13.46 -8.83 -8.03
N VAL A 214 13.12 -8.09 -9.10
CA VAL A 214 12.15 -8.57 -10.09
C VAL A 214 12.88 -9.54 -11.01
N GLN A 215 12.36 -10.75 -11.14
CA GLN A 215 12.87 -11.75 -12.07
C GLN A 215 11.84 -12.00 -13.17
N GLY A 216 12.30 -11.95 -14.42
CA GLY A 216 11.55 -12.39 -15.58
C GLY A 216 12.14 -13.68 -16.12
N GLN A 217 11.30 -14.64 -16.46
CA GLN A 217 11.72 -15.89 -17.07
C GLN A 217 10.95 -16.16 -18.36
N SER A 218 11.69 -16.37 -19.45
CA SER A 218 11.20 -16.87 -20.73
C SER A 218 11.80 -18.24 -21.04
N SER A 219 11.41 -18.88 -22.14
CA SER A 219 11.71 -20.28 -22.48
C SER A 219 13.20 -20.66 -22.60
N GLY A 220 14.11 -19.69 -22.54
CA GLY A 220 15.56 -19.94 -22.49
C GLY A 220 16.39 -18.79 -21.92
N ASP A 221 15.75 -17.75 -21.37
CA ASP A 221 16.43 -16.56 -20.86
C ASP A 221 15.82 -16.13 -19.51
N THR A 222 16.68 -15.70 -18.58
CA THR A 222 16.29 -15.25 -17.24
C THR A 222 16.99 -13.96 -16.94
N GLU A 223 16.19 -12.92 -16.73
CA GLU A 223 16.66 -11.57 -16.52
C GLU A 223 16.17 -11.05 -15.18
N THR A 224 16.98 -10.18 -14.58
CA THR A 224 16.67 -9.61 -13.26
C THR A 224 16.86 -8.11 -13.25
N ALA A 225 16.01 -7.42 -12.50
CA ALA A 225 16.17 -6.00 -12.21
C ALA A 225 16.11 -5.75 -10.69
N PRO A 226 17.09 -5.03 -10.13
CA PRO A 226 17.07 -4.68 -8.71
C PRO A 226 15.96 -3.66 -8.42
N LEU A 227 15.26 -3.83 -7.31
CA LEU A 227 14.20 -2.95 -6.83
C LEU A 227 14.47 -2.60 -5.37
N SER A 228 14.56 -1.31 -5.04
CA SER A 228 14.73 -0.86 -3.65
C SER A 228 13.40 -0.31 -3.13
N LEU A 229 12.68 -1.06 -2.29
CA LEU A 229 11.48 -0.55 -1.64
C LEU A 229 11.86 0.12 -0.31
N THR A 230 11.44 1.38 -0.11
CA THR A 230 11.51 2.03 1.19
C THR A 230 10.18 1.85 1.92
N VAL A 231 10.18 1.09 3.02
CA VAL A 231 9.03 1.01 3.93
C VAL A 231 9.14 2.13 4.95
N THR A 232 8.16 3.04 4.95
CA THR A 232 8.09 4.11 5.95
C THR A 232 7.27 3.66 7.14
N ALA A 233 7.58 4.19 8.33
CA ALA A 233 6.68 4.09 9.47
C ALA A 233 5.31 4.66 9.07
N PRO A 234 4.20 4.18 9.64
CA PRO A 234 2.92 4.84 9.49
C PRO A 234 3.11 6.30 9.86
N HIS A 235 2.48 7.19 9.10
CA HIS A 235 2.49 8.61 9.40
C HIS A 235 1.77 8.83 10.73
N THR A 236 2.51 8.80 11.84
CA THR A 236 1.92 8.82 13.19
C THR A 236 1.49 10.22 13.58
N VAL A 237 2.22 11.23 13.09
CA VAL A 237 2.04 12.64 13.45
C VAL A 237 2.00 13.50 12.20
N LEU A 238 1.01 14.37 12.09
CA LEU A 238 1.08 15.56 11.24
C LEU A 238 1.54 16.73 12.11
N LEU A 239 2.70 17.29 11.83
CA LEU A 239 3.17 18.54 12.41
C LEU A 239 2.63 19.71 11.58
N VAL A 240 1.84 20.58 12.19
CA VAL A 240 1.26 21.75 11.55
C VAL A 240 2.03 22.98 12.01
N ASP A 241 2.73 23.57 11.04
CA ASP A 241 3.50 24.78 11.15
C ASP A 241 2.64 25.98 10.77
N ASP A 242 2.12 26.67 11.77
CA ASP A 242 1.22 27.81 11.64
C ASP A 242 1.73 29.02 12.44
N ASP A 243 3.05 29.12 12.54
CA ASP A 243 3.70 30.19 13.29
C ASP A 243 3.76 31.55 12.56
N ARG A 244 3.28 31.56 11.31
CA ARG A 244 3.26 32.73 10.40
C ARG A 244 4.65 33.30 10.11
N SER A 245 5.68 32.47 10.18
CA SER A 245 7.05 32.82 9.80
C SER A 245 7.25 32.92 8.27
N ASP A 246 8.49 33.19 7.86
CA ASP A 246 8.85 33.46 6.46
C ASP A 246 8.51 32.29 5.52
N ASN A 247 8.54 31.05 6.01
CA ASN A 247 8.20 29.88 5.20
C ASN A 247 6.69 29.76 4.94
N ASN A 248 5.84 30.36 5.77
CA ASN A 248 4.39 30.49 5.56
C ASN A 248 4.08 31.53 4.48
N SER A 249 4.91 32.57 4.34
CA SER A 249 4.68 33.70 3.43
C SER A 249 5.38 33.57 2.07
N ASN A 250 6.44 32.78 1.97
CA ASN A 250 7.22 32.58 0.75
C ASN A 250 7.36 31.09 0.40
N THR A 251 6.55 30.63 -0.57
CA THR A 251 6.54 29.24 -1.01
C THR A 251 7.91 28.82 -1.56
N GLY A 252 8.57 27.88 -0.89
CA GLY A 252 9.91 27.38 -1.24
C GLY A 252 11.06 28.01 -0.43
N SER A 253 10.77 28.94 0.48
CA SER A 253 11.73 29.33 1.52
C SER A 253 12.11 28.12 2.37
N THR A 254 13.41 27.97 2.66
CA THR A 254 13.94 26.94 3.59
C THR A 254 14.35 27.54 4.92
N ASN A 255 14.14 28.84 5.11
CA ASN A 255 14.39 29.51 6.39
C ASN A 255 13.31 29.10 7.37
N LEU A 256 13.69 28.26 8.32
CA LEU A 256 12.84 27.83 9.43
C LEU A 256 12.88 28.85 10.55
N SER A 257 11.74 29.07 11.19
CA SER A 257 11.67 29.83 12.43
C SER A 257 12.36 29.10 13.60
N VAL A 258 12.41 29.76 14.76
CA VAL A 258 12.84 29.12 16.01
C VAL A 258 11.88 27.98 16.37
N SER A 259 10.57 28.18 16.24
CA SER A 259 9.54 27.21 16.59
C SER A 259 9.55 26.02 15.63
N ASP A 260 9.66 26.25 14.33
CA ASP A 260 9.91 25.21 13.31
C ASP A 260 11.07 24.30 13.69
N THR A 261 12.22 24.93 13.90
CA THR A 261 13.47 24.22 14.16
C THR A 261 13.33 23.41 15.45
N LEU A 262 12.71 24.01 16.46
CA LEU A 262 12.47 23.37 17.75
C LEU A 262 11.58 22.13 17.61
N PHE A 263 10.35 22.26 17.11
CA PHE A 263 9.41 21.13 17.07
C PHE A 263 9.92 19.98 16.21
N ARG A 264 10.54 20.27 15.05
CA ARG A 264 11.15 19.27 14.18
C ARG A 264 12.28 18.51 14.89
N ASN A 265 13.16 19.23 15.58
CA ASN A 265 14.26 18.62 16.34
C ASN A 265 13.75 17.79 17.51
N LEU A 266 12.77 18.27 18.26
CA LEU A 266 12.23 17.55 19.41
C LEU A 266 11.49 16.27 18.99
N LEU A 267 10.70 16.30 17.92
CA LEU A 267 10.04 15.11 17.38
C LEU A 267 11.07 14.10 16.84
N THR A 268 12.10 14.58 16.15
CA THR A 268 13.20 13.74 15.67
C THR A 268 13.95 13.11 16.86
N ALA A 269 14.26 13.89 17.90
CA ALA A 269 14.93 13.41 19.10
C ALA A 269 14.08 12.40 19.88
N ALA A 270 12.76 12.55 19.86
CA ALA A 270 11.81 11.58 20.42
C ALA A 270 11.64 10.31 19.56
N GLY A 271 12.26 10.25 18.37
CA GLY A 271 12.14 9.11 17.45
C GLY A 271 10.76 8.98 16.81
N VAL A 272 9.99 10.08 16.73
CA VAL A 272 8.63 10.10 16.19
C VAL A 272 8.67 10.39 14.69
N GLY A 273 8.01 9.55 13.88
CA GLY A 273 7.85 9.80 12.45
C GLY A 273 6.71 10.80 12.19
N TYR A 274 7.03 11.90 11.50
CA TYR A 274 6.09 12.98 11.21
C TYR A 274 6.20 13.49 9.78
N ASP A 275 5.08 13.96 9.25
CA ASP A 275 5.06 14.85 8.08
C ASP A 275 4.80 16.28 8.54
N VAL A 276 5.10 17.25 7.68
CA VAL A 276 4.87 18.67 7.98
C VAL A 276 3.90 19.29 7.00
N PHE A 277 2.91 20.01 7.55
CA PHE A 277 2.07 20.93 6.82
C PHE A 277 2.43 22.35 7.22
N VAL A 278 2.85 23.18 6.27
CA VAL A 278 3.10 24.61 6.48
C VAL A 278 1.86 25.39 6.09
N ALA A 279 1.21 26.03 7.06
CA ALA A 279 0.04 26.86 6.83
C ALA A 279 0.42 28.10 6.01
N PRO A 280 -0.38 28.52 5.01
CA PRO A 280 -0.11 29.76 4.30
C PRO A 280 -0.24 30.96 5.24
N ALA A 281 0.58 32.00 5.08
CA ALA A 281 0.66 33.16 6.00
C ALA A 281 -0.66 33.91 6.27
N ASN A 282 -1.69 33.72 5.45
CA ASN A 282 -3.04 34.24 5.65
C ASN A 282 -4.12 33.21 5.25
N GLY A 283 -3.77 31.92 5.31
CA GLY A 283 -4.62 30.82 4.92
C GLY A 283 -5.03 29.97 6.11
N ASN A 284 -5.92 29.02 5.84
CA ASN A 284 -6.26 28.00 6.82
C ASN A 284 -5.15 26.93 6.88
N GLY A 285 -5.07 26.25 8.01
CA GLY A 285 -4.29 25.04 8.18
C GLY A 285 -4.86 23.84 7.39
N PRO A 286 -4.43 22.60 7.71
CA PRO A 286 -4.81 21.43 6.95
C PRO A 286 -6.31 21.14 7.05
N THR A 287 -6.90 20.74 5.93
CA THR A 287 -8.27 20.24 5.87
C THR A 287 -8.39 18.87 6.55
N PHE A 288 -9.62 18.46 6.89
CA PHE A 288 -9.88 17.11 7.39
C PHE A 288 -9.30 16.00 6.49
N ASP A 289 -9.44 16.12 5.17
CA ASP A 289 -8.93 15.11 4.23
C ASP A 289 -7.40 14.97 4.26
N GLN A 290 -6.69 16.05 4.60
CA GLN A 290 -5.25 16.03 4.81
C GLN A 290 -4.89 15.45 6.18
N MET A 291 -5.72 15.63 7.21
CA MET A 291 -5.46 15.10 8.55
C MET A 291 -5.90 13.65 8.79
N LYS A 292 -6.93 13.15 8.07
CA LYS A 292 -7.62 11.89 8.41
C LYS A 292 -6.74 10.65 8.45
N GLY A 293 -5.61 10.66 7.72
CA GLY A 293 -4.63 9.59 7.65
C GLY A 293 -3.68 9.52 8.86
N TYR A 294 -3.66 10.54 9.72
CA TYR A 294 -2.75 10.63 10.85
C TYR A 294 -3.45 10.28 12.16
N ALA A 295 -2.77 9.48 12.99
CA ALA A 295 -3.26 9.15 14.33
C ALA A 295 -3.22 10.36 15.27
N LYS A 296 -2.25 11.26 15.04
CA LYS A 296 -2.01 12.44 15.85
C LYS A 296 -1.75 13.68 15.00
N VAL A 297 -2.23 14.82 15.45
CA VAL A 297 -1.88 16.15 14.92
C VAL A 297 -1.19 16.93 16.03
N VAL A 298 -0.01 17.47 15.74
CA VAL A 298 0.70 18.43 16.58
C VAL A 298 0.64 19.76 15.85
N TRP A 299 -0.04 20.76 16.41
CA TRP A 299 -0.24 22.06 15.77
C TRP A 299 0.35 23.15 16.67
N TYR A 300 1.24 23.96 16.15
CA TYR A 300 1.74 25.15 16.84
C TYR A 300 1.41 26.40 16.04
N THR A 301 0.90 27.43 16.72
CA THR A 301 0.53 28.71 16.11
C THR A 301 1.52 29.80 16.46
N GLY A 302 1.49 30.89 15.70
CA GLY A 302 2.33 32.07 15.94
C GLY A 302 1.69 33.08 16.89
N ASN A 303 2.38 34.20 17.09
CA ASN A 303 1.88 35.38 17.80
C ASN A 303 1.21 36.34 16.79
N ALA A 304 -0.03 36.74 17.02
CA ALA A 304 -0.76 37.68 16.18
C ALA A 304 -0.51 39.14 16.63
N TYR A 305 0.72 39.66 16.45
CA TYR A 305 0.96 41.07 16.80
C TYR A 305 0.56 42.02 15.65
N GLY A 306 -0.55 42.73 15.83
CA GLY A 306 -0.86 43.99 15.13
C GLY A 306 -1.48 43.88 13.73
N GLY A 307 -2.77 43.56 13.66
CA GLY A 307 -3.56 43.76 12.45
C GLY A 307 -4.91 43.06 12.54
N SER A 308 -5.97 43.84 12.71
CA SER A 308 -7.37 43.38 12.78
C SER A 308 -7.73 42.40 11.65
N GLY A 309 -8.01 41.14 11.99
CA GLY A 309 -8.72 40.23 11.08
C GLY A 309 -8.48 38.72 11.22
N TYR A 310 -7.39 38.26 11.85
CA TYR A 310 -6.98 36.85 11.76
C TYR A 310 -6.51 36.28 13.10
N GLY A 311 -7.42 35.62 13.84
CA GLY A 311 -7.08 34.86 15.04
C GLY A 311 -6.12 33.71 14.75
N THR A 312 -5.44 33.22 15.78
CA THR A 312 -4.50 32.08 15.80
C THR A 312 -5.06 30.82 15.16
N LEU A 313 -6.35 30.52 15.36
CA LEU A 313 -7.09 29.53 14.58
C LEU A 313 -8.29 30.19 13.91
N SER A 314 -8.52 29.90 12.63
CA SER A 314 -9.73 30.32 11.94
C SER A 314 -10.90 29.39 12.26
N SER A 315 -12.14 29.85 12.01
CA SER A 315 -13.32 28.97 12.10
C SER A 315 -13.24 27.75 11.17
N ALA A 316 -12.49 27.84 10.05
CA ALA A 316 -12.30 26.71 9.15
C ALA A 316 -11.32 25.66 9.72
N ASP A 317 -10.32 26.11 10.47
CA ASP A 317 -9.38 25.24 11.20
C ASP A 317 -10.12 24.49 12.30
N GLU A 318 -10.92 25.21 13.09
CA GLU A 318 -11.77 24.61 14.13
C GLU A 318 -12.72 23.56 13.57
N LEU A 319 -13.36 23.82 12.42
CA LEU A 319 -14.21 22.85 11.73
C LEU A 319 -13.43 21.61 11.28
N SER A 320 -12.21 21.79 10.77
CA SER A 320 -11.36 20.68 10.33
C SER A 320 -10.87 19.83 11.51
N LEU A 321 -10.44 20.47 12.60
CA LEU A 321 -10.04 19.81 13.84
C LEU A 321 -11.22 19.09 14.50
N LYS A 322 -12.42 19.68 14.49
CA LYS A 322 -13.65 19.02 14.93
C LYS A 322 -13.91 17.75 14.13
N ALA A 323 -13.92 17.84 12.80
CA ALA A 323 -14.14 16.70 11.92
C ALA A 323 -13.10 15.59 12.13
N TYR A 324 -11.84 15.99 12.39
CA TYR A 324 -10.76 15.09 12.73
C TYR A 324 -11.01 14.35 14.06
N LEU A 325 -11.27 15.08 15.15
CA LEU A 325 -11.51 14.49 16.48
C LEU A 325 -12.78 13.64 16.52
N ASP A 326 -13.80 13.99 15.73
CA ASP A 326 -15.06 13.23 15.63
C ASP A 326 -14.92 11.87 14.93
N GLN A 327 -13.81 11.58 14.25
CA GLN A 327 -13.56 10.23 13.70
C GLN A 327 -13.34 9.17 14.80
N GLY A 328 -13.00 9.60 16.02
CA GLY A 328 -12.61 8.71 17.11
C GLY A 328 -11.16 8.22 17.00
N SER A 329 -10.62 7.81 18.15
CA SER A 329 -9.22 7.34 18.27
C SER A 329 -8.21 8.29 17.61
N ARG A 330 -8.43 9.60 17.75
CA ARG A 330 -7.52 10.67 17.28
C ARG A 330 -6.92 11.43 18.44
N GLU A 331 -5.74 11.98 18.23
CA GLU A 331 -5.03 12.77 19.24
C GLU A 331 -4.65 14.14 18.65
N LEU A 332 -4.99 15.21 19.36
CA LEU A 332 -4.58 16.58 19.02
C LEU A 332 -3.70 17.14 20.13
N LEU A 333 -2.53 17.67 19.78
CA LEU A 333 -1.68 18.45 20.66
C LEU A 333 -1.56 19.87 20.06
N LEU A 334 -2.21 20.84 20.68
CA LEU A 334 -2.32 22.22 20.20
C LEU A 334 -1.51 23.17 21.09
N PHE A 335 -0.46 23.77 20.53
CA PHE A 335 0.32 24.84 21.14
C PHE A 335 -0.15 26.18 20.59
N SER A 336 -0.77 27.01 21.43
CA SER A 336 -1.18 28.35 21.02
C SER A 336 -1.35 29.24 22.23
N SER A 337 -0.49 30.25 22.38
CA SER A 337 -0.51 31.19 23.51
C SER A 337 -1.63 32.23 23.44
N GLU A 338 -2.07 32.58 22.23
CA GLU A 338 -3.04 33.68 22.01
C GLU A 338 -4.45 33.20 21.64
N TYR A 339 -4.65 31.91 21.38
CA TYR A 339 -5.98 31.39 21.05
C TYR A 339 -7.09 31.71 22.07
N PRO A 340 -6.85 31.68 23.40
CA PRO A 340 -7.85 32.10 24.37
C PRO A 340 -8.12 33.60 24.36
N TYR A 341 -7.15 34.42 23.94
CA TYR A 341 -7.33 35.86 23.78
C TYR A 341 -8.19 36.17 22.54
N ASP A 342 -7.95 35.46 21.42
CA ASP A 342 -8.70 35.64 20.16
C ASP A 342 -10.19 35.30 20.29
N ILE A 343 -10.55 34.38 21.19
CA ILE A 343 -11.95 34.07 21.51
C ILE A 343 -12.58 35.08 22.50
N GLY A 344 -11.78 35.97 23.11
CA GLY A 344 -12.19 37.10 23.97
C GLY A 344 -11.45 37.18 25.31
N ALA A 345 -10.95 38.38 25.66
CA ALA A 345 -10.04 38.64 26.81
C ALA A 345 -10.58 38.28 28.23
N ASP A 346 -11.89 38.17 28.42
CA ASP A 346 -12.55 37.81 29.69
C ASP A 346 -13.76 36.90 29.42
N TRP A 347 -13.53 35.74 28.80
CA TRP A 347 -14.61 34.82 28.47
C TRP A 347 -15.16 34.10 29.74
N THR A 348 -16.07 34.79 30.43
CA THR A 348 -16.92 34.19 31.46
C THR A 348 -17.98 33.32 30.79
N SER A 349 -17.81 31.99 30.85
CA SER A 349 -18.78 30.90 30.64
C SER A 349 -19.78 30.96 29.46
N THR A 350 -19.65 31.83 28.47
CA THR A 350 -20.77 32.18 27.56
C THR A 350 -20.70 31.58 26.16
N ASN A 351 -19.68 30.80 25.81
CA ASN A 351 -19.63 30.10 24.52
C ASN A 351 -19.50 28.58 24.69
N SER A 352 -20.54 27.97 25.28
CA SER A 352 -20.70 26.51 25.39
C SER A 352 -20.63 25.76 24.06
N ASP A 353 -20.72 26.46 22.92
CA ASP A 353 -20.63 25.90 21.57
C ASP A 353 -19.27 26.11 20.88
N SER A 354 -18.27 26.69 21.55
CA SER A 354 -16.93 26.86 20.98
C SER A 354 -16.15 25.54 20.90
N PHE A 355 -15.27 25.41 19.90
CA PHE A 355 -14.31 24.30 19.81
C PHE A 355 -13.51 24.15 21.12
N PHE A 356 -13.12 25.30 21.69
CA PHE A 356 -12.41 25.41 22.96
C PHE A 356 -13.18 24.79 24.13
N ALA A 357 -14.47 25.10 24.30
CA ALA A 357 -15.28 24.51 25.37
C ALA A 357 -15.58 23.02 25.12
N ASN A 358 -15.96 22.65 23.90
CA ASN A 358 -16.44 21.31 23.58
C ASN A 358 -15.33 20.26 23.50
N TYR A 359 -14.17 20.61 22.94
CA TYR A 359 -13.07 19.69 22.75
C TYR A 359 -11.97 19.91 23.77
N LEU A 360 -11.51 21.15 23.98
CA LEU A 360 -10.43 21.42 24.94
C LEU A 360 -10.93 21.38 26.39
N GLY A 361 -12.24 21.52 26.61
CA GLY A 361 -12.84 21.39 27.93
C GLY A 361 -12.43 22.49 28.88
N ALA A 362 -12.30 23.72 28.42
CA ALA A 362 -12.17 24.87 29.29
C ALA A 362 -13.53 25.53 29.53
N GLN A 363 -13.72 26.07 30.73
CA GLN A 363 -14.96 26.75 31.14
C GLN A 363 -14.86 28.28 31.05
N GLY A 364 -13.67 28.77 30.73
CA GLY A 364 -13.31 30.16 30.73
C GLY A 364 -11.82 30.31 30.94
N GLY A 365 -11.40 31.56 30.98
CA GLY A 365 -10.00 31.93 31.10
C GLY A 365 -9.89 33.43 31.28
N LYS A 366 -8.76 33.83 31.84
CA LYS A 366 -8.49 35.20 32.19
C LYS A 366 -7.04 35.51 31.88
N GLU A 367 -6.83 36.68 31.30
CA GLU A 367 -5.50 37.19 31.02
C GLU A 367 -4.88 37.79 32.28
N ASP A 368 -3.55 37.69 32.42
CA ASP A 368 -2.79 38.49 33.37
C ASP A 368 -2.71 39.96 32.90
N PRO A 369 -3.41 40.91 33.54
CA PRO A 369 -3.41 42.31 33.12
C PRO A 369 -2.07 43.03 33.40
N ASN A 370 -1.17 42.44 34.21
CA ASN A 370 0.15 42.97 34.50
C ASN A 370 1.20 42.58 33.44
N SER A 371 0.84 41.72 32.47
CA SER A 371 1.71 41.35 31.35
C SER A 371 1.80 42.40 30.23
N HIS A 372 0.88 43.39 30.22
CA HIS A 372 0.66 44.36 29.14
C HIS A 372 1.54 45.62 29.16
N THR A 373 2.57 45.71 30.01
CA THR A 373 3.37 46.94 30.04
C THR A 373 4.26 47.04 28.80
N ALA A 374 3.74 47.73 27.77
CA ALA A 374 4.43 48.05 26.54
C ALA A 374 5.85 48.59 26.82
N GLY A 375 6.87 47.81 26.45
CA GLY A 375 8.27 48.21 26.51
C GLY A 375 9.07 47.76 27.74
N GLY A 376 8.50 46.97 28.65
CA GLY A 376 9.25 46.30 29.71
C GLY A 376 9.01 44.80 29.64
N GLY A 377 10.06 44.00 29.41
CA GLY A 377 10.00 42.56 29.68
C GLY A 377 9.50 42.32 31.11
N LEU A 378 8.93 41.14 31.36
CA LEU A 378 8.39 40.75 32.66
C LEU A 378 9.29 41.26 33.80
N ASN A 379 8.81 42.27 34.54
CA ASN A 379 9.55 42.88 35.65
C ASN A 379 9.71 41.90 36.83
N HIS A 380 9.09 40.73 36.75
CA HIS A 380 9.11 39.68 37.75
C HIS A 380 9.69 38.40 37.14
N LYS A 381 10.93 38.11 37.55
CA LYS A 381 11.50 36.81 37.93
C LYS A 381 10.94 35.57 37.21
N SER A 382 11.85 34.82 36.56
CA SER A 382 11.84 33.35 36.44
C SER A 382 10.53 32.65 36.84
N PHE A 383 9.63 32.39 35.89
CA PHE A 383 8.38 31.68 36.16
C PHE A 383 8.64 30.18 36.20
N SER A 384 8.22 29.49 37.25
CA SER A 384 8.27 28.03 37.32
C SER A 384 6.99 27.41 36.78
N VAL A 385 7.11 26.54 35.78
CA VAL A 385 6.00 25.69 35.31
C VAL A 385 6.10 24.32 35.98
N ALA A 386 5.05 23.90 36.70
CA ALA A 386 5.01 22.62 37.41
C ALA A 386 3.90 21.72 36.88
N GLY A 387 4.23 20.44 36.66
CA GLY A 387 3.24 19.41 36.34
C GLY A 387 2.41 19.01 37.57
N VAL A 388 1.15 18.59 37.35
CA VAL A 388 0.29 18.08 38.44
C VAL A 388 0.56 16.60 38.68
N ALA A 389 0.72 16.22 39.96
CA ALA A 389 1.02 14.85 40.37
C ALA A 389 0.02 13.82 39.79
N GLY A 390 0.54 12.78 39.13
CA GLY A 390 -0.26 11.69 38.56
C GLY A 390 -0.82 11.92 37.16
N THR A 391 -0.72 13.13 36.61
CA THR A 391 -0.99 13.45 35.19
C THR A 391 0.29 13.88 34.48
N VAL A 392 1.23 14.48 35.20
CA VAL A 392 2.64 14.75 34.83
C VAL A 392 3.53 14.70 36.10
N THR A 393 4.51 13.79 36.26
CA THR A 393 5.55 13.92 37.34
C THR A 393 6.78 13.01 37.13
N ALA A 394 8.03 13.37 37.52
CA ALA A 394 8.52 14.46 38.41
C ALA A 394 9.94 15.00 38.08
N GLY A 395 10.18 16.29 38.40
CA GLY A 395 11.42 17.10 38.25
C GLY A 395 11.49 17.76 36.87
N ASP A 396 11.09 19.01 36.63
CA ASP A 396 11.41 20.23 37.36
C ASP A 396 10.32 21.30 37.20
N ALA A 397 10.42 22.34 38.02
CA ALA A 397 9.87 23.64 37.70
C ALA A 397 10.57 24.18 36.46
N TYR A 398 9.94 24.13 35.28
CA TYR A 398 10.54 24.72 34.08
C TYR A 398 10.55 26.23 34.25
N THR A 399 11.74 26.81 34.24
CA THR A 399 11.85 28.27 34.30
C THR A 399 11.50 28.84 32.93
N VAL A 400 10.74 29.92 32.84
CA VAL A 400 10.62 30.69 31.60
C VAL A 400 11.83 31.62 31.52
N GLN A 401 12.44 31.75 30.33
CA GLN A 401 13.64 32.59 30.14
C GLN A 401 13.39 34.03 30.65
N LYS A 402 14.32 34.52 31.47
CA LYS A 402 14.37 35.93 31.87
C LYS A 402 14.60 36.80 30.63
N ASP A 403 13.77 37.82 30.43
CA ASP A 403 13.81 38.73 29.29
C ASP A 403 13.55 38.07 27.92
N ALA A 404 12.95 36.87 27.89
CA ALA A 404 12.31 36.42 26.65
C ALA A 404 11.32 37.53 26.20
N PRO A 405 11.16 37.81 24.90
CA PRO A 405 10.12 38.68 24.37
C PRO A 405 8.77 38.00 24.57
N LEU A 406 8.43 37.86 25.83
CA LEU A 406 7.19 37.42 26.39
C LEU A 406 6.27 38.61 26.18
N TYR A 407 5.69 38.67 24.98
CA TYR A 407 4.35 39.17 24.84
C TYR A 407 3.43 38.14 25.57
N THR A 408 3.61 37.96 26.88
CA THR A 408 3.02 36.84 27.62
C THR A 408 1.57 37.13 27.93
N TYR A 409 0.73 36.80 26.98
CA TYR A 409 -0.62 36.36 27.27
C TYR A 409 -0.51 35.00 27.95
N THR A 410 -0.25 34.96 29.27
CA THR A 410 -0.52 33.75 30.03
C THR A 410 -2.03 33.65 30.17
N SER A 411 -2.63 32.91 29.25
CA SER A 411 -4.04 32.59 29.35
C SER A 411 -4.21 31.54 30.45
N ALA A 412 -4.67 31.96 31.62
CA ALA A 412 -5.06 31.03 32.66
C ALA A 412 -6.24 30.19 32.13
N ILE A 413 -6.05 28.88 32.00
CA ILE A 413 -7.11 27.97 31.53
C ILE A 413 -7.86 27.49 32.76
N ASN A 414 -9.19 27.62 32.77
CA ASN A 414 -10.02 26.99 33.79
C ASN A 414 -10.52 25.62 33.28
N PRO A 415 -9.88 24.49 33.63
CA PRO A 415 -10.29 23.17 33.15
C PRO A 415 -11.68 22.81 33.67
N ALA A 416 -12.51 22.25 32.79
CA ALA A 416 -13.80 21.68 33.15
C ALA A 416 -13.65 20.35 33.90
N SER A 417 -14.74 19.92 34.53
CA SER A 417 -14.83 18.55 35.06
C SER A 417 -14.56 17.52 33.94
N GLY A 418 -13.62 16.60 34.19
CA GLY A 418 -13.17 15.61 33.20
C GLY A 418 -12.00 16.05 32.32
N THR A 419 -11.41 17.21 32.60
CA THR A 419 -10.17 17.70 31.98
C THR A 419 -9.04 17.67 33.02
N ASP A 420 -7.90 17.08 32.65
CA ASP A 420 -6.70 17.01 33.48
C ASP A 420 -5.89 18.31 33.34
N THR A 421 -5.41 18.87 34.45
CA THR A 421 -4.35 19.88 34.42
C THR A 421 -3.01 19.17 34.23
N LEU A 422 -2.26 19.59 33.21
CA LEU A 422 -0.97 18.98 32.85
C LEU A 422 0.20 19.85 33.28
N LEU A 423 0.10 21.18 33.10
CA LEU A 423 1.11 22.15 33.48
C LEU A 423 0.47 23.36 34.15
N THR A 424 1.11 23.87 35.19
CA THR A 424 0.73 25.12 35.88
C THR A 424 1.87 26.12 35.84
N ALA A 425 1.59 27.42 35.77
CA ALA A 425 2.56 28.52 35.90
C ALA A 425 2.15 29.46 37.03
N GLN A 426 3.06 30.26 37.57
CA GLN A 426 2.71 31.34 38.50
C GLN A 426 2.25 32.57 37.70
N ALA A 427 1.06 33.13 37.99
CA ALA A 427 0.56 34.35 37.34
C ALA A 427 -0.45 35.08 38.24
N ASP A 428 -0.74 36.35 37.96
CA ASP A 428 -1.70 37.18 38.71
C ASP A 428 -2.87 37.63 37.81
N PRO A 429 -3.73 36.70 37.35
CA PRO A 429 -4.83 37.03 36.44
C PRO A 429 -5.88 37.96 37.06
N ASP A 430 -5.90 38.14 38.38
CA ASP A 430 -6.84 39.01 39.07
C ASP A 430 -6.30 40.38 39.47
N ASN A 431 -5.04 40.67 39.11
CA ASN A 431 -4.37 41.93 39.41
C ASN A 431 -4.37 42.26 40.91
N THR A 432 -4.19 41.24 41.74
CA THR A 432 -4.15 41.40 43.19
C THR A 432 -2.75 41.77 43.70
N GLY A 433 -1.75 41.76 42.82
CA GLY A 433 -0.34 41.92 43.11
C GLY A 433 0.30 40.66 43.67
N THR A 434 -0.37 39.51 43.59
CA THR A 434 0.10 38.23 44.13
C THR A 434 -0.01 37.13 43.08
N ASP A 435 1.11 36.48 42.77
CA ASP A 435 1.09 35.36 41.84
C ASP A 435 0.47 34.11 42.49
N HIS A 436 -0.32 33.40 41.69
CA HIS A 436 -0.95 32.13 42.04
C HIS A 436 -0.68 31.07 40.96
N PRO A 437 -0.65 29.77 41.31
CA PRO A 437 -0.52 28.72 40.31
C PRO A 437 -1.78 28.65 39.43
N VAL A 438 -1.62 28.90 38.14
CA VAL A 438 -2.67 28.83 37.11
C VAL A 438 -2.36 27.72 36.11
N ALA A 439 -3.37 27.02 35.59
CA ALA A 439 -3.15 26.01 34.56
C ALA A 439 -2.80 26.66 33.22
N VAL A 440 -1.72 26.19 32.59
CA VAL A 440 -1.23 26.63 31.28
C VAL A 440 -1.15 25.50 30.26
N ALA A 441 -1.34 24.24 30.69
CA ALA A 441 -1.66 23.15 29.78
C ALA A 441 -2.70 22.23 30.40
N THR A 442 -3.62 21.77 29.57
CA THR A 442 -4.72 20.88 29.96
C THR A 442 -4.91 19.77 28.95
N GLY A 443 -5.37 18.62 29.41
CA GLY A 443 -5.61 17.46 28.57
C GLY A 443 -7.01 16.91 28.80
N ARG A 444 -7.71 16.50 27.75
CA ARG A 444 -9.03 15.90 27.84
C ARG A 444 -9.10 14.63 27.02
N LYS A 445 -9.61 13.57 27.65
CA LYS A 445 -9.86 12.26 27.03
C LYS A 445 -11.34 12.09 26.76
N GLY A 446 -11.68 11.22 25.83
CA GLY A 446 -13.07 10.91 25.49
C GLY A 446 -13.77 12.03 24.74
N VAL A 447 -13.02 12.81 23.95
CA VAL A 447 -13.58 13.88 23.12
C VAL A 447 -14.06 13.35 21.76
N GLY A 448 -14.83 14.18 21.07
CA GLY A 448 -15.45 13.86 19.80
C GLY A 448 -16.70 12.99 19.93
N THR A 449 -17.47 12.89 18.85
CA THR A 449 -18.74 12.14 18.80
C THR A 449 -18.60 10.67 19.21
N ALA A 450 -17.48 10.03 18.88
CA ALA A 450 -17.18 8.66 19.26
C ALA A 450 -16.66 8.49 20.70
N GLY A 451 -16.38 9.60 21.42
CA GLY A 451 -15.91 9.57 22.81
C GLY A 451 -14.60 8.81 23.02
N SER A 452 -13.75 8.73 21.99
CA SER A 452 -12.50 7.94 22.01
C SER A 452 -11.27 8.73 21.59
N SER A 453 -11.45 10.00 21.20
CA SER A 453 -10.32 10.88 20.88
C SER A 453 -9.80 11.59 22.13
N LYS A 454 -8.63 12.19 22.01
CA LYS A 454 -7.98 12.97 23.06
C LYS A 454 -7.51 14.30 22.50
N VAL A 455 -7.42 15.28 23.37
CA VAL A 455 -6.78 16.56 23.06
C VAL A 455 -5.95 17.04 24.21
N VAL A 456 -4.84 17.68 23.89
CA VAL A 456 -4.01 18.45 24.79
C VAL A 456 -3.88 19.85 24.24
N TYR A 457 -4.12 20.84 25.09
CA TYR A 457 -3.93 22.24 24.77
C TYR A 457 -2.84 22.83 25.68
N VAL A 458 -1.93 23.58 25.07
CA VAL A 458 -0.81 24.24 25.73
C VAL A 458 -0.87 25.74 25.39
N GLY A 459 -1.18 26.55 26.40
CA GLY A 459 -1.32 28.00 26.30
C GLY A 459 -0.01 28.78 26.42
N ILE A 460 1.12 28.10 26.30
CA ILE A 460 2.46 28.67 26.25
C ILE A 460 3.23 27.98 25.14
N THR A 461 4.09 28.73 24.46
CA THR A 461 4.93 28.15 23.42
C THR A 461 6.17 27.47 24.02
N LEU A 462 6.61 26.34 23.43
CA LEU A 462 7.73 25.56 23.97
C LEU A 462 9.06 26.32 23.92
N GLU A 463 9.23 27.25 22.98
CA GLU A 463 10.42 28.09 22.90
C GLU A 463 10.62 28.90 24.18
N ASN A 464 9.56 29.29 24.88
CA ASN A 464 9.66 30.10 26.08
C ASN A 464 10.07 29.31 27.34
N LEU A 465 10.02 27.98 27.32
CA LEU A 465 10.39 27.13 28.45
C LEU A 465 11.91 26.87 28.49
N PHE A 466 12.67 27.38 29.45
CA PHE A 466 14.11 27.10 29.58
C PHE A 466 14.61 26.99 31.03
N GLU A 467 15.24 25.87 31.36
CA GLU A 467 15.97 25.72 32.62
C GLU A 467 17.45 26.11 32.52
N THR A 468 18.04 26.50 33.64
CA THR A 468 19.49 26.69 33.74
C THR A 468 20.20 25.34 33.64
N GLY A 469 20.81 25.04 32.49
CA GLY A 469 21.84 23.99 32.37
C GLY A 469 21.60 22.80 31.44
N SER A 470 20.40 22.61 30.84
CA SER A 470 20.15 21.54 29.83
C SER A 470 18.85 21.74 29.04
N ALA A 471 18.70 22.90 28.38
CA ALA A 471 17.49 23.37 27.71
C ALA A 471 16.75 22.33 26.82
N ASP A 472 17.43 21.75 25.83
CA ASP A 472 16.75 20.98 24.78
C ASP A 472 16.31 19.57 25.24
N ALA A 473 17.08 18.96 26.15
CA ALA A 473 16.74 17.64 26.69
C ALA A 473 15.45 17.68 27.50
N ASN A 474 15.27 18.74 28.29
CA ASN A 474 14.09 18.90 29.15
C ASN A 474 12.85 19.26 28.31
N LYS A 475 13.01 20.07 27.25
CA LYS A 475 11.94 20.28 26.25
C LYS A 475 11.55 19.00 25.53
N ALA A 476 12.53 18.15 25.15
CA ALA A 476 12.27 16.87 24.50
C ALA A 476 11.52 15.91 25.43
N GLN A 477 11.92 15.88 26.70
CA GLN A 477 11.23 15.10 27.73
C GLN A 477 9.79 15.59 27.94
N LEU A 478 9.58 16.90 28.06
CA LEU A 478 8.25 17.49 28.20
C LEU A 478 7.37 17.18 26.97
N LEU A 479 7.89 17.40 25.75
CA LEU A 479 7.15 17.07 24.53
C LEU A 479 6.83 15.57 24.49
N GLY A 480 7.77 14.69 24.82
CA GLY A 480 7.56 13.25 24.90
C GLY A 480 6.44 12.87 25.89
N GLN A 481 6.37 13.55 27.03
CA GLN A 481 5.28 13.35 28.01
C GLN A 481 3.93 13.83 27.47
N LEU A 482 3.86 15.02 26.89
CA LEU A 482 2.63 15.54 26.27
C LEU A 482 2.16 14.66 25.11
N LEU A 483 3.09 14.08 24.36
CA LEU A 483 2.79 13.09 23.32
C LEU A 483 2.35 11.73 23.88
N SER A 484 2.61 11.41 25.14
CA SER A 484 2.24 10.12 25.74
C SER A 484 0.86 10.13 26.43
N TYR A 485 0.34 11.31 26.75
CA TYR A 485 -0.99 11.52 27.33
C TYR A 485 -2.12 11.04 26.40
#